data_AF-A0A947QDC8-F1
#
_entry.id   AF-A0A947QDC8-F1
#
_cell.length_a   1.000
_cell.length_b   1.000
_cell.length_c   1.000
_cell.angle_alpha   90.00
_cell.angle_beta   90.00
_cell.angle_gamma   90.00
#
_symmetry.space_group_name_H-M   'P 1'
#
loop_
_entity.id
_entity.type
_entity.pdbx_description
1 polymer ?
#
loop_
_entity_poly.entity_id
_entity_poly.type
_entity_poly.pdbx_seq_one_letter_code
_entity_poly.pdbx_strand_id
1 'polypeptide(L)'
;SKDLRSCKTEVIIESPFITSDRMATLYPIFEKLIQRKVNVYVITRDPSEHSDVYKKQSEAEIQRFESLGVQVFICLGNHHRKLAILDRKILWEGSLNILSQMKSREIMRRIEKKETAGEMFRFLKLKRFI
;
A
#
# COMPACT_ATOMS: atom_id res chain seq x y z
N SER A 1 12.37 -1.22 -2.20
CA SER A 1 11.76 -1.79 -3.43
C SER A 1 12.17 -3.24 -3.72
N LYS A 2 13.29 -3.76 -3.18
CA LYS A 2 13.72 -5.16 -3.41
C LYS A 2 12.63 -6.20 -3.10
N ASP A 3 12.00 -6.12 -1.93
CA ASP A 3 10.98 -7.10 -1.52
C ASP A 3 9.73 -7.07 -2.42
N LEU A 4 9.27 -5.87 -2.82
CA LEU A 4 8.17 -5.74 -3.80
C LEU A 4 8.53 -6.42 -5.13
N ARG A 5 9.77 -6.26 -5.60
CA ARG A 5 10.21 -6.90 -6.86
C ARG A 5 10.29 -8.42 -6.73
N SER A 6 10.59 -8.98 -5.56
CA SER A 6 10.67 -10.43 -5.34
C SER A 6 9.33 -11.10 -5.01
N CYS A 7 8.31 -10.32 -4.62
CA CYS A 7 7.00 -10.81 -4.24
C CYS A 7 6.33 -11.67 -5.34
N LYS A 8 5.65 -12.74 -4.93
CA LYS A 8 5.17 -13.82 -5.82
C LYS A 8 3.66 -14.06 -5.80
N THR A 9 2.99 -13.76 -4.69
CA THR A 9 1.59 -14.14 -4.45
C THR A 9 0.71 -12.94 -4.14
N GLU A 10 1.10 -12.11 -3.18
CA GLU A 10 0.30 -10.94 -2.80
C GLU A 10 1.14 -9.81 -2.18
N VAL A 11 0.74 -8.58 -2.51
CA VAL A 11 1.21 -7.34 -1.91
C VAL A 11 0.01 -6.65 -1.27
N ILE A 12 0.08 -6.36 0.01
CA ILE A 12 -0.91 -5.56 0.73
C ILE A 12 -0.19 -4.32 1.22
N ILE A 13 -0.68 -3.13 0.91
CA ILE A 13 -0.12 -1.85 1.36
C ILE A 13 -1.23 -1.06 2.04
N GLU A 14 -1.00 -0.64 3.28
CA GLU A 14 -1.80 0.42 3.91
C GLU A 14 -0.98 1.72 3.88
N SER A 15 -1.53 2.75 3.24
CA SER A 15 -0.93 4.08 3.18
C SER A 15 -2.04 5.12 3.14
N PRO A 16 -2.15 6.01 4.14
CA PRO A 16 -3.25 6.95 4.27
C PRO A 16 -3.17 8.11 3.27
N PHE A 17 -2.04 8.27 2.58
CA PHE A 17 -1.84 9.28 1.56
C PHE A 17 -1.23 8.65 0.33
N ILE A 18 -1.61 9.18 -0.83
CA ILE A 18 -1.09 8.83 -2.15
C ILE A 18 -0.74 10.15 -2.86
N THR A 19 0.45 10.24 -3.45
CA THR A 19 0.84 11.41 -4.27
C THR A 19 1.37 10.97 -5.62
N SER A 20 1.06 11.74 -6.66
CA SER A 20 1.44 11.42 -8.04
C SER A 20 2.95 11.32 -8.23
N ASP A 21 3.72 12.20 -7.58
CA ASP A 21 5.19 12.18 -7.64
C ASP A 21 5.77 10.87 -7.12
N ARG A 22 5.26 10.38 -5.99
CA ARG A 22 5.70 9.10 -5.44
C ARG A 22 5.26 7.95 -6.34
N MET A 23 4.02 8.01 -6.83
CA MET A 23 3.45 6.98 -7.67
C MET A 23 4.17 6.84 -9.02
N ALA A 24 4.66 7.93 -9.62
CA ALA A 24 5.50 7.89 -10.81
C ALA A 24 6.72 6.94 -10.66
N THR A 25 7.28 6.84 -9.45
CA THR A 25 8.40 5.93 -9.16
C THR A 25 7.97 4.49 -8.87
N LEU A 26 6.72 4.29 -8.41
CA LEU A 26 6.21 2.99 -7.99
C LEU A 26 5.42 2.26 -9.10
N TYR A 27 4.82 2.97 -10.04
CA TYR A 27 4.04 2.37 -11.13
C TYR A 27 4.79 1.29 -11.91
N PRO A 28 6.06 1.48 -12.32
CA PRO A 28 6.81 0.41 -12.99
C PRO A 28 7.01 -0.86 -12.15
N ILE A 29 6.86 -0.77 -10.82
CA ILE A 29 6.89 -1.91 -9.90
C ILE A 29 5.51 -2.58 -9.85
N PHE A 30 4.44 -1.78 -9.71
CA PHE A 30 3.06 -2.28 -9.72
C PHE A 30 2.71 -2.98 -11.03
N GLU A 31 3.06 -2.40 -12.18
CA GLU A 31 2.85 -3.01 -13.50
C GLU A 31 3.51 -4.39 -13.59
N LYS A 32 4.76 -4.52 -13.11
CA LYS A 32 5.47 -5.81 -13.07
C LYS A 32 4.86 -6.81 -12.08
N LEU A 33 4.25 -6.34 -11.00
CA LEU A 33 3.54 -7.21 -10.07
C LEU A 33 2.29 -7.79 -10.73
N ILE A 34 1.47 -6.92 -11.33
CA ILE A 34 0.25 -7.33 -12.04
C ILE A 34 0.57 -8.24 -13.23
N GLN A 35 1.59 -7.92 -14.04
CA GLN A 35 2.01 -8.76 -15.17
C GLN A 35 2.40 -10.19 -14.72
N ARG A 36 2.97 -10.32 -13.52
CA ARG A 36 3.33 -11.60 -12.90
C ARG A 36 2.16 -12.26 -12.16
N LYS A 37 0.95 -11.71 -12.27
CA LYS A 37 -0.27 -12.19 -11.61
C LYS A 37 -0.17 -12.18 -10.08
N VAL A 38 0.61 -11.25 -9.53
CA VAL A 38 0.65 -11.01 -8.08
C VAL A 38 -0.58 -10.18 -7.70
N ASN A 39 -1.34 -10.62 -6.71
CA ASN A 39 -2.48 -9.85 -6.23
C ASN A 39 -1.98 -8.61 -5.48
N VAL A 40 -2.46 -7.42 -5.85
CA VAL A 40 -2.06 -6.18 -5.19
C VAL A 40 -3.28 -5.53 -4.57
N TYR A 41 -3.21 -5.27 -3.27
CA TYR A 41 -4.22 -4.62 -2.47
C TYR A 41 -3.66 -3.34 -1.86
N VAL A 42 -4.37 -2.23 -2.07
CA VAL A 42 -4.04 -0.94 -1.49
C VAL A 42 -5.19 -0.52 -0.59
N ILE A 43 -4.91 -0.30 0.69
CA ILE A 43 -5.84 0.29 1.64
C ILE A 43 -5.41 1.74 1.84
N THR A 44 -6.32 2.67 1.59
CA THR A 44 -6.03 4.09 1.70
C THR A 44 -7.17 4.85 2.35
N ARG A 45 -6.87 6.06 2.82
CA ARG A 45 -7.85 6.94 3.44
C ARG A 45 -8.78 7.52 2.36
N ASP A 46 -10.03 7.75 2.71
CA ASP A 46 -10.98 8.39 1.80
C ASP A 46 -10.47 9.76 1.33
N PRO A 47 -10.36 9.99 0.01
CA PRO A 47 -9.93 11.27 -0.55
C PRO A 47 -10.74 12.48 -0.05
N SER A 48 -12.01 12.29 0.29
CA SER A 48 -12.87 13.35 0.84
C SER A 48 -12.42 13.86 2.21
N GLU A 49 -11.61 13.09 2.95
CA GLU A 49 -11.02 13.50 4.22
C GLU A 49 -9.66 14.24 4.05
N HIS A 50 -9.24 14.49 2.82
CA HIS A 50 -8.03 15.25 2.50
C HIS A 50 -8.34 16.70 2.14
N SER A 51 -7.32 17.57 2.17
CA SER A 51 -7.44 18.89 1.56
C SER A 51 -7.57 18.77 0.03
N ASP A 52 -8.16 19.76 -0.62
CA ASP A 52 -8.52 19.72 -2.05
C ASP A 52 -7.38 19.28 -2.98
N VAL A 53 -6.14 19.70 -2.68
CA VAL A 53 -4.96 19.35 -3.48
C VAL A 53 -4.65 17.86 -3.37
N TYR A 54 -4.67 17.30 -2.16
CA TYR A 54 -4.41 15.87 -1.93
C TYR A 54 -5.59 15.00 -2.34
N LYS A 55 -6.82 15.51 -2.23
CA LYS A 55 -8.03 14.83 -2.68
C LYS A 55 -7.95 14.50 -4.17
N LYS A 56 -7.72 15.51 -5.03
CA LYS A 56 -7.64 15.31 -6.48
C LYS A 56 -6.53 14.33 -6.89
N GLN A 57 -5.38 14.41 -6.25
CA GLN A 57 -4.29 13.47 -6.49
C GLN A 57 -4.69 12.05 -6.06
N SER A 58 -5.21 11.89 -4.85
CA SER A 58 -5.61 10.58 -4.34
C SER A 58 -6.69 9.94 -5.24
N GLU A 59 -7.71 10.69 -5.64
CA GLU A 59 -8.76 10.22 -6.57
C GLU A 59 -8.19 9.76 -7.91
N ALA A 60 -7.30 10.55 -8.52
CA ALA A 60 -6.68 10.19 -9.80
C ALA A 60 -5.80 8.93 -9.69
N GLU A 61 -5.02 8.82 -8.61
CA GLU A 61 -4.14 7.66 -8.39
C GLU A 61 -4.93 6.40 -8.03
N ILE A 62 -6.05 6.52 -7.31
CA ILE A 62 -6.97 5.41 -7.05
C ILE A 62 -7.57 4.89 -8.35
N GLN A 63 -8.10 5.76 -9.21
CA GLN A 63 -8.63 5.37 -10.52
C GLN A 63 -7.57 4.68 -11.38
N ARG A 64 -6.34 5.18 -11.35
CA ARG A 64 -5.22 4.58 -12.09
C ARG A 64 -4.84 3.21 -11.52
N PHE A 65 -4.83 3.04 -10.20
CA PHE A 65 -4.63 1.74 -9.56
C PHE A 65 -5.67 0.72 -10.02
N GLU A 66 -6.96 1.08 -9.97
CA GLU A 66 -8.05 0.21 -10.39
C GLU A 66 -7.93 -0.17 -11.88
N SER A 67 -7.61 0.79 -12.75
CA SER A 67 -7.37 0.53 -14.18
C SER A 67 -6.21 -0.43 -14.45
N LEU A 68 -5.21 -0.45 -13.54
CA LEU A 68 -4.06 -1.34 -13.62
C LEU A 68 -4.38 -2.75 -13.08
N GLY A 69 -5.51 -2.95 -12.38
CA GLY A 69 -5.86 -4.21 -11.73
C GLY A 69 -5.41 -4.32 -10.27
N VAL A 70 -5.05 -3.19 -9.64
CA VAL A 70 -4.86 -3.11 -8.19
C VAL A 70 -6.21 -2.95 -7.51
N GLN A 71 -6.47 -3.75 -6.47
CA GLN A 71 -7.69 -3.65 -5.69
C GLN A 71 -7.51 -2.59 -4.60
N VAL A 72 -8.35 -1.56 -4.62
CA VAL A 72 -8.27 -0.45 -3.66
C VAL A 72 -9.42 -0.53 -2.65
N PHE A 73 -9.09 -0.43 -1.37
CA PHE A 73 -10.07 -0.33 -0.28
C PHE A 73 -9.98 1.03 0.40
N ILE A 74 -11.12 1.73 0.43
CA ILE A 74 -11.23 3.03 1.06
C ILE A 74 -11.62 2.88 2.53
N CYS A 75 -10.86 3.52 3.42
CA CYS A 75 -11.14 3.56 4.85
C CYS A 75 -11.53 4.98 5.28
N LEU A 76 -12.67 5.06 5.99
CA LEU A 76 -13.13 6.27 6.68
C LEU A 76 -12.57 6.35 8.11
N GLY A 77 -12.54 7.54 8.70
CA GLY A 77 -12.36 7.72 10.14
C GLY A 77 -10.89 7.75 10.59
N ASN A 78 -10.10 8.65 10.01
CA ASN A 78 -8.70 8.89 10.40
C ASN A 78 -7.79 7.66 10.27
N HIS A 79 -7.99 6.83 9.23
CA HIS A 79 -7.04 5.78 8.90
C HIS A 79 -5.63 6.38 8.70
N HIS A 80 -4.65 5.92 9.49
CA HIS A 80 -3.30 6.49 9.49
C HIS A 80 -2.18 5.44 9.63
N ARG A 81 -2.53 4.16 9.44
CA ARG A 81 -1.59 3.04 9.51
C ARG A 81 -0.73 3.00 8.25
N LYS A 82 0.53 2.60 8.42
CA LYS A 82 1.55 2.62 7.37
C LYS A 82 2.31 1.32 7.44
N LEU A 83 1.93 0.40 6.57
CA LEU A 83 2.52 -0.93 6.56
C LEU A 83 2.40 -1.58 5.19
N ALA A 84 3.21 -2.60 4.96
CA ALA A 84 3.02 -3.52 3.86
C ALA A 84 3.23 -4.96 4.31
N ILE A 85 2.36 -5.86 3.85
CA ILE A 85 2.48 -7.31 4.03
C ILE A 85 2.72 -7.92 2.67
N LEU A 86 3.83 -8.65 2.53
CA LEU A 86 4.24 -9.27 1.26
C LEU A 86 4.27 -10.78 1.42
N ASP A 87 3.54 -11.50 0.57
CA ASP A 87 3.41 -12.97 0.54
C ASP A 87 3.07 -13.60 1.91
N ARG A 88 2.45 -12.83 2.82
CA ARG A 88 2.26 -13.18 4.25
C ARG A 88 3.55 -13.63 4.96
N LYS A 89 4.70 -13.17 4.49
CA LYS A 89 6.04 -13.56 4.97
C LYS A 89 6.86 -12.38 5.47
N ILE A 90 6.72 -11.24 4.81
CA ILE A 90 7.46 -10.02 5.15
C ILE A 90 6.47 -8.96 5.58
N LEU A 91 6.70 -8.39 6.76
CA LEU A 91 6.01 -7.20 7.24
C LEU A 91 6.96 -6.01 7.18
N TRP A 92 6.47 -4.93 6.60
CA TRP A 92 7.05 -3.60 6.70
C TRP A 92 6.10 -2.73 7.51
N GLU A 93 6.59 -2.01 8.50
CA GLU A 93 5.78 -1.09 9.30
C GLU A 93 6.60 0.10 9.79
N GLY A 94 5.96 1.25 10.02
CA GLY A 94 6.65 2.42 10.54
C GLY A 94 5.90 3.73 10.35
N SER A 95 6.66 4.82 10.23
CA SER A 95 6.12 6.18 10.11
C SER A 95 5.99 6.67 8.65
N LEU A 96 6.63 5.97 7.71
CA LEU A 96 6.69 6.33 6.30
C LEU A 96 5.39 6.04 5.55
N ASN A 97 4.82 7.04 4.85
CA ASN A 97 3.71 6.83 3.93
C ASN A 97 4.21 6.21 2.62
N ILE A 98 4.00 4.91 2.42
CA ILE A 98 4.62 4.17 1.31
C ILE A 98 4.30 4.78 -0.06
N LEU A 99 3.05 5.26 -0.22
CA LEU A 99 2.49 5.78 -1.47
C LEU A 99 2.59 7.30 -1.63
N SER A 100 3.11 8.04 -0.64
CA SER A 100 3.29 9.50 -0.76
C SER A 100 4.64 10.03 -0.28
N GLN A 101 5.56 9.16 0.16
CA GLN A 101 6.83 9.59 0.71
C GLN A 101 7.72 10.31 -0.31
N MET A 102 8.24 11.48 0.08
CA MET A 102 9.22 12.24 -0.71
C MET A 102 10.50 12.58 0.07
N LYS A 103 10.43 13.52 1.02
CA LYS A 103 11.62 14.12 1.65
C LYS A 103 11.64 14.09 3.18
N SER A 104 10.61 13.55 3.85
CA SER A 104 10.58 13.51 5.30
C SER A 104 11.54 12.45 5.86
N ARG A 105 11.93 12.62 7.13
CA ARG A 105 12.76 11.66 7.86
C ARG A 105 11.85 10.65 8.53
N GLU A 106 11.78 9.46 7.96
CA GLU A 106 10.87 8.41 8.39
C GLU A 106 11.62 7.13 8.74
N ILE A 107 10.98 6.27 9.53
CA ILE A 107 11.46 4.92 9.80
C ILE A 107 10.52 3.89 9.18
N MET A 108 11.10 2.79 8.73
CA MET A 108 10.39 1.56 8.40
C MET A 108 11.19 0.38 8.90
N ARG A 109 10.53 -0.51 9.64
CA ARG A 109 11.10 -1.77 10.11
C ARG A 109 10.71 -2.87 9.14
N ARG A 110 11.69 -3.67 8.72
CA ARG A 110 11.48 -4.90 7.96
C ARG A 110 11.51 -6.09 8.92
N ILE A 111 10.48 -6.92 8.87
CA ILE A 111 10.36 -8.15 9.66
C ILE A 111 10.08 -9.30 8.69
N GLU A 112 11.08 -10.16 8.47
CA GLU A 112 10.96 -11.35 7.62
C GLU A 112 10.65 -12.58 8.49
N LYS A 113 9.42 -12.62 8.99
CA LYS A 113 8.93 -13.70 9.84
C LYS A 113 7.46 -13.95 9.53
N LYS A 114 7.15 -15.15 9.02
CA LYS A 114 5.82 -15.53 8.55
C LYS A 114 4.77 -15.43 9.66
N GLU A 115 5.16 -15.78 10.89
CA GLU A 115 4.27 -15.72 12.05
C GLU A 115 3.82 -14.28 12.31
N THR A 116 4.77 -13.34 12.38
CA THR A 116 4.49 -11.91 12.64
C THR A 116 3.70 -11.27 11.50
N ALA A 117 4.04 -11.55 10.24
CA ALA A 117 3.26 -11.07 9.10
C ALA A 117 1.82 -11.62 9.13
N GLY A 118 1.65 -12.89 9.50
CA GLY A 118 0.34 -13.52 9.65
C GLY A 118 -0.46 -12.99 10.84
N GLU A 119 0.18 -12.68 11.96
CA GLU A 119 -0.43 -12.02 13.12
C GLU A 119 -0.97 -10.65 12.75
N MET A 120 -0.17 -9.83 12.08
CA MET A 120 -0.60 -8.52 11.59
C MET A 120 -1.78 -8.64 10.62
N PHE A 121 -1.71 -9.57 9.67
CA PHE A 121 -2.81 -9.85 8.73
C PHE A 121 -4.14 -10.18 9.46
N ARG A 122 -4.07 -11.02 10.51
CA ARG A 122 -5.24 -11.39 11.32
C ARG A 122 -5.73 -10.24 12.19
N PHE A 123 -4.83 -9.49 12.81
CA PHE A 123 -5.13 -8.32 13.64
C PHE A 123 -5.93 -7.28 12.84
N LEU A 124 -5.51 -7.02 11.60
CA LEU A 124 -6.18 -6.12 10.66
C LEU A 124 -7.47 -6.70 10.05
N LYS A 125 -7.79 -7.97 10.33
CA LYS A 125 -8.97 -8.70 9.82
C LYS A 125 -9.05 -8.70 8.28
N LEU A 126 -7.90 -8.72 7.59
CA LEU A 126 -7.84 -8.56 6.14
C LEU A 126 -8.55 -9.68 5.37
N LYS A 127 -8.65 -10.88 5.93
CA LYS A 127 -9.42 -12.00 5.36
C LYS A 127 -10.88 -11.67 5.02
N ARG A 128 -11.45 -10.62 5.64
CA ARG A 128 -12.82 -10.17 5.34
C ARG A 128 -12.94 -9.46 3.99
N PHE A 129 -11.82 -8.98 3.45
CA PHE A 129 -11.75 -8.14 2.26
C PHE A 129 -10.98 -8.84 1.12
N ILE A 130 -10.04 -9.74 1.46
CA ILE A 130 -9.12 -10.41 0.52
C ILE A 130 -8.99 -11.91 0.75
#